data_AF-A0A2N3BQ84-F1
#
_entry.id   AF-A0A2N3BQ84-F1
#
_cell.length_a   1.000
_cell.length_b   1.000
_cell.length_c   1.000
_cell.angle_alpha   90.00
_cell.angle_beta   90.00
_cell.angle_gamma   90.00
#
_symmetry.space_group_name_H-M   'P 1'
#
loop_
_entity.id
_entity.type
_entity.pdbx_description
1 polymer ?
#
loop_
_entity_poly.entity_id
_entity_poly.type
_entity_poly.pdbx_seq_one_letter_code
_entity_poly.pdbx_strand_id
1 'polypeptide(L)'
;MRPADVIVINADIRSMDPHQPRVQALAIAEGRVRALGSDSDIRALAGPGTKVIDAGGRLVLPGFHDTHLHVQDGGQHYSASVDLAEARTPAEVQRLLAAFAATHDRPWVEGGMYYSGVLGDHNLTREVLDAAVPDRPCFIMASDGHNGCINSRACAVLGLDAATPDPQNGHFVRGADGRPTGMLHERAVTWVTERMPPVTDADYAEGVRFAQAHANRHGITGVLDASVEERHARVYRALVAEDALTVRVLATARVDASETVEGALARVSALRAECQFPMFRIHSAKFFLDGVLENRTAAMIEDYSDEAGGNAPLMFNPQQINALFTAFDAARFQIHVHAIGDLAVRAALDGMAAARRVNAPWPGLHQIAHIQCIDPA
;
A
#
# COMPACT_ATOMS: atom_id res chain seq x y z
N MET A 1 -1.28 -0.50 -43.74
CA MET A 1 -1.04 -0.30 -42.29
C MET A 1 -2.32 -0.74 -41.58
N ARG A 2 -2.26 -1.48 -40.47
CA ARG A 2 -3.47 -1.88 -39.71
C ARG A 2 -4.17 -0.60 -39.21
N PRO A 3 -5.51 -0.49 -39.30
CA PRO A 3 -6.24 0.65 -38.74
C PRO A 3 -6.03 0.76 -37.22
N ALA A 4 -6.12 1.98 -36.68
CA ALA A 4 -6.06 2.21 -35.25
C ALA A 4 -7.27 1.59 -34.51
N ASP A 5 -7.09 1.12 -33.29
CA ASP A 5 -8.21 0.66 -32.43
C ASP A 5 -8.93 1.87 -31.81
N VAL A 6 -8.16 2.87 -31.36
CA VAL A 6 -8.66 4.13 -30.79
C VAL A 6 -7.87 5.28 -31.38
N ILE A 7 -8.54 6.39 -31.70
CA ILE A 7 -7.90 7.68 -31.93
C ILE A 7 -8.44 8.71 -30.93
N VAL A 8 -7.56 9.56 -30.44
CA VAL A 8 -7.91 10.77 -29.69
C VAL A 8 -7.54 11.96 -30.56
N ILE A 9 -8.49 12.84 -30.82
CA ILE A 9 -8.35 13.98 -31.73
C ILE A 9 -8.84 15.27 -31.05
N ASN A 10 -8.53 16.41 -31.64
CA ASN A 10 -8.90 17.74 -31.14
C ASN A 10 -8.49 17.89 -29.67
N ALA A 11 -7.23 17.59 -29.36
CA ALA A 11 -6.69 17.60 -28.01
C ALA A 11 -5.48 18.54 -27.89
N ASP A 12 -5.16 18.98 -26.68
CA ASP A 12 -3.83 19.49 -26.33
C ASP A 12 -3.05 18.34 -25.69
N ILE A 13 -2.35 17.53 -26.48
CA ILE A 13 -1.63 16.37 -25.97
C ILE A 13 -0.21 16.76 -25.59
N ARG A 14 0.19 16.52 -24.34
CA ARG A 14 1.59 16.66 -23.89
C ARG A 14 2.24 15.29 -23.90
N SER A 15 3.02 15.00 -24.93
CA SER A 15 3.60 13.67 -25.17
C SER A 15 4.78 13.33 -24.23
N MET A 16 5.40 14.36 -23.64
CA MET A 16 6.69 14.28 -22.94
C MET A 16 7.87 13.84 -23.81
N ASP A 17 7.70 13.74 -25.13
CA ASP A 17 8.77 13.56 -26.10
C ASP A 17 9.45 14.91 -26.38
N PRO A 18 10.76 15.09 -26.11
CA PRO A 18 11.48 16.33 -26.40
C PRO A 18 11.42 16.78 -27.87
N HIS A 19 11.26 15.84 -28.82
CA HIS A 19 11.18 16.14 -30.25
C HIS A 19 9.77 16.50 -30.72
N GLN A 20 8.75 16.05 -30.00
CA GLN A 20 7.35 16.31 -30.34
C GLN A 20 6.51 16.57 -29.08
N PRO A 21 6.84 17.60 -28.27
CA PRO A 21 6.34 17.75 -26.90
C PRO A 21 4.85 18.07 -26.83
N ARG A 22 4.26 18.55 -27.93
CA ARG A 22 2.85 18.89 -28.04
C ARG A 22 2.29 18.45 -29.40
N VAL A 23 1.17 17.73 -29.39
CA VAL A 23 0.43 17.32 -30.61
C VAL A 23 -1.07 17.49 -30.44
N GLN A 24 -1.82 17.39 -31.55
CA GLN A 24 -3.27 17.56 -31.56
C GLN A 24 -4.02 16.23 -31.40
N ALA A 25 -3.40 15.14 -31.83
CA ALA A 25 -4.03 13.84 -31.88
C ALA A 25 -3.04 12.68 -31.67
N LEU A 26 -3.57 11.54 -31.23
CA LEU A 26 -2.84 10.27 -31.11
C LEU A 26 -3.66 9.09 -31.63
N ALA A 27 -2.97 8.06 -32.13
CA ALA A 27 -3.56 6.77 -32.52
C ALA A 27 -3.01 5.66 -31.63
N ILE A 28 -3.90 4.78 -31.17
CA ILE A 28 -3.59 3.60 -30.37
C ILE A 28 -3.93 2.37 -31.17
N ALA A 29 -3.01 1.40 -31.21
CA ALA A 29 -3.28 0.05 -31.67
C ALA A 29 -2.58 -0.96 -30.77
N GLU A 30 -3.30 -2.01 -30.37
CA GLU A 30 -2.83 -3.08 -29.49
C GLU A 30 -2.31 -2.55 -28.16
N GLY A 31 -3.04 -1.58 -27.57
CA GLY A 31 -2.70 -0.98 -26.28
C GLY A 31 -1.44 -0.10 -26.28
N ARG A 32 -0.92 0.27 -27.46
CA ARG A 32 0.25 1.14 -27.60
C ARG A 32 -0.04 2.33 -28.50
N VAL A 33 0.53 3.48 -28.16
CA VAL A 33 0.56 4.64 -29.05
C VAL A 33 1.38 4.28 -30.29
N ARG A 34 0.78 4.41 -31.48
CA ARG A 34 1.40 4.11 -32.77
C ARG A 34 1.73 5.35 -33.58
N ALA A 35 0.98 6.43 -33.36
CA ALA A 35 1.21 7.71 -34.05
C ALA A 35 0.78 8.87 -33.16
N LEU A 36 1.47 9.99 -33.35
CA LEU A 36 1.23 11.29 -32.75
C LEU A 36 1.29 12.32 -33.89
N GLY A 37 0.40 13.31 -33.91
CA GLY A 37 0.41 14.29 -34.99
C GLY A 37 -0.76 15.26 -35.01
N SER A 38 -1.08 15.74 -36.21
CA SER A 38 -2.25 16.58 -36.46
C SER A 38 -3.55 15.76 -36.45
N ASP A 39 -4.68 16.44 -36.28
CA ASP A 39 -6.00 15.79 -36.38
C ASP A 39 -6.22 15.10 -37.72
N SER A 40 -5.76 15.71 -38.82
CA SER A 40 -5.92 15.13 -40.16
C SER A 40 -5.11 13.85 -40.33
N ASP A 41 -3.85 13.84 -39.87
CA ASP A 41 -2.97 12.69 -40.03
C ASP A 41 -3.50 11.48 -39.25
N ILE A 42 -3.97 11.72 -38.03
CA ILE A 42 -4.49 10.66 -37.15
C ILE A 42 -5.88 10.18 -37.61
N ARG A 43 -6.76 11.06 -38.09
CA ARG A 43 -8.05 10.65 -38.68
C ARG A 43 -7.85 9.74 -39.90
N ALA A 44 -6.80 9.94 -40.69
CA ALA A 44 -6.48 9.09 -41.84
C ALA A 44 -6.08 7.65 -41.45
N LEU A 45 -5.73 7.41 -40.18
CA LEU A 45 -5.41 6.07 -39.66
C LEU A 45 -6.65 5.31 -39.14
N ALA A 46 -7.82 5.94 -39.12
CA ALA A 46 -9.06 5.32 -38.68
C ALA A 46 -9.61 4.36 -39.74
N GLY A 47 -10.14 3.23 -39.28
CA GLY A 47 -10.92 2.28 -40.08
C GLY A 47 -12.35 2.14 -39.55
N PRO A 48 -13.18 1.27 -40.16
CA PRO A 48 -14.60 1.14 -39.81
C PRO A 48 -14.89 0.79 -38.34
N GLY A 49 -13.94 0.17 -37.64
CA GLY A 49 -14.06 -0.22 -36.22
C GLY A 49 -13.31 0.70 -35.24
N THR A 50 -12.66 1.76 -35.72
CA THR A 50 -11.86 2.64 -34.85
C THR A 50 -12.78 3.46 -33.94
N LYS A 51 -12.53 3.41 -32.63
CA LYS A 51 -13.19 4.31 -31.67
C LYS A 51 -12.58 5.70 -31.77
N VAL A 52 -13.40 6.72 -32.00
CA VAL A 52 -12.96 8.12 -32.05
C VAL A 52 -13.32 8.82 -30.75
N ILE A 53 -12.34 9.43 -30.11
CA ILE A 53 -12.51 10.29 -28.93
C ILE A 53 -12.17 11.72 -29.35
N ASP A 54 -13.17 12.59 -29.41
CA ASP A 54 -12.98 14.04 -29.56
C ASP A 54 -12.77 14.65 -28.18
N ALA A 55 -11.56 15.16 -27.92
CA ALA A 55 -11.22 15.72 -26.63
C ALA A 55 -11.75 17.16 -26.43
N GLY A 56 -12.27 17.82 -27.47
CA GLY A 56 -12.85 19.17 -27.37
C GLY A 56 -11.83 20.26 -26.98
N GLY A 57 -10.60 20.14 -27.46
CA GLY A 57 -9.47 21.01 -27.13
C GLY A 57 -8.86 20.78 -25.74
N ARG A 58 -9.33 19.77 -24.98
CA ARG A 58 -8.86 19.51 -23.62
C ARG A 58 -7.44 18.93 -23.59
N LEU A 59 -6.78 19.14 -22.46
CA LEU A 59 -5.46 18.62 -22.15
C LEU A 59 -5.49 17.08 -22.03
N VAL A 60 -4.56 16.40 -22.69
CA VAL A 60 -4.30 14.97 -22.54
C VAL A 60 -2.86 14.80 -22.06
N LEU A 61 -2.70 14.11 -20.94
CA LEU A 61 -1.41 13.81 -20.32
C LEU A 61 -1.16 12.29 -20.30
N PRO A 62 0.11 11.84 -20.19
CA PRO A 62 0.38 10.48 -19.75
C PRO A 62 -0.28 10.24 -18.40
N GLY A 63 -0.83 9.04 -18.20
CA GLY A 63 -1.36 8.64 -16.90
C GLY A 63 -0.25 8.66 -15.85
N PHE A 64 -0.58 9.06 -14.63
CA PHE A 64 0.39 9.13 -13.54
C PHE A 64 0.77 7.72 -13.09
N HIS A 65 2.02 7.58 -12.66
CA HIS A 65 2.50 6.36 -12.02
C HIS A 65 2.88 6.68 -10.57
N ASP A 66 2.29 5.96 -9.63
CA ASP A 66 2.73 6.01 -8.24
C ASP A 66 3.82 4.95 -8.02
N THR A 67 5.00 5.38 -7.58
CA THR A 67 6.20 4.55 -7.53
C THR A 67 6.47 3.97 -6.15
N HIS A 68 5.58 4.15 -5.17
CA HIS A 68 5.68 3.48 -3.87
C HIS A 68 4.37 3.51 -3.10
N LEU A 69 3.64 2.39 -3.10
CA LEU A 69 2.46 2.21 -2.25
C LEU A 69 2.25 0.74 -1.88
N HIS A 70 1.30 0.47 -0.98
CA HIS A 70 0.89 -0.87 -0.56
C HIS A 70 -0.55 -1.12 -1.01
N VAL A 71 -0.71 -1.54 -2.27
CA VAL A 71 -2.03 -1.57 -2.93
C VAL A 71 -2.97 -2.57 -2.27
N GLN A 72 -2.53 -3.82 -2.05
CA GLN A 72 -3.40 -4.83 -1.43
C GLN A 72 -3.68 -4.50 0.03
N ASP A 73 -2.64 -4.20 0.81
CA ASP A 73 -2.78 -4.03 2.26
C ASP A 73 -3.53 -2.75 2.60
N GLY A 74 -3.19 -1.63 1.95
CA GLY A 74 -3.93 -0.38 2.09
C GLY A 74 -5.35 -0.49 1.53
N GLY A 75 -5.49 -1.07 0.33
CA GLY A 75 -6.79 -1.26 -0.31
C GLY A 75 -7.73 -2.12 0.54
N GLN A 76 -7.22 -3.24 1.08
CA GLN A 76 -8.01 -4.13 1.94
C GLN A 76 -8.49 -3.36 3.18
N HIS A 77 -7.59 -2.63 3.85
CA HIS A 77 -7.94 -1.82 5.01
C HIS A 77 -9.10 -0.86 4.69
N TYR A 78 -9.00 -0.07 3.62
CA TYR A 78 -10.04 0.93 3.28
C TYR A 78 -11.31 0.34 2.64
N SER A 79 -11.23 -0.79 1.96
CA SER A 79 -12.42 -1.45 1.38
C SER A 79 -13.31 -2.11 2.43
N ALA A 80 -12.68 -2.58 3.51
CA ALA A 80 -13.29 -3.38 4.56
C ALA A 80 -13.72 -2.55 5.78
N SER A 81 -13.25 -1.31 5.87
CA SER A 81 -13.31 -0.48 7.08
C SER A 81 -13.81 0.93 6.80
N VAL A 82 -14.55 1.48 7.75
CA VAL A 82 -14.98 2.88 7.75
C VAL A 82 -13.81 3.79 8.09
N ASP A 83 -13.55 4.77 7.23
CA ASP A 83 -12.61 5.85 7.55
C ASP A 83 -13.22 6.83 8.56
N LEU A 84 -12.64 6.87 9.76
CA LEU A 84 -13.02 7.77 10.86
C LEU A 84 -11.98 8.88 11.09
N ALA A 85 -11.02 9.07 10.18
CA ALA A 85 -9.93 10.05 10.30
C ALA A 85 -10.42 11.48 10.54
N GLU A 86 -11.58 11.84 10.01
CA GLU A 86 -12.20 13.17 10.16
C GLU A 86 -13.29 13.22 11.22
N ALA A 87 -13.65 12.10 11.86
CA ALA A 87 -14.63 12.11 12.93
C ALA A 87 -14.04 12.76 14.20
N ARG A 88 -14.77 13.69 14.79
CA ARG A 88 -14.38 14.42 16.01
C ARG A 88 -15.39 14.26 17.14
N THR A 89 -16.52 13.62 16.88
CA THR A 89 -17.59 13.42 17.86
C THR A 89 -18.17 12.01 17.79
N PRO A 90 -18.71 11.47 18.90
CA PRO A 90 -19.42 10.18 18.88
C PRO A 90 -20.55 10.11 17.86
N ALA A 91 -21.27 11.23 17.64
CA ALA A 91 -22.35 11.31 16.66
C ALA A 91 -21.86 11.16 15.22
N GLU A 92 -20.67 11.69 14.89
CA GLU A 92 -20.06 11.50 13.56
C GLU A 92 -19.61 10.06 13.34
N VAL A 93 -18.98 9.45 14.37
CA VAL A 93 -18.62 8.03 14.35
C VAL A 93 -19.87 7.18 14.08
N GLN A 94 -20.95 7.43 14.82
CA GLN A 94 -22.22 6.72 14.64
C GLN A 94 -22.77 6.85 13.22
N ARG A 95 -22.80 8.08 12.69
CA ARG A 95 -23.31 8.35 11.34
C ARG A 95 -22.51 7.59 10.27
N LEU A 96 -21.17 7.59 10.38
CA LEU A 96 -20.29 6.94 9.42
C LEU A 96 -20.41 5.41 9.50
N LEU A 97 -20.40 4.85 10.71
CA LEU A 97 -20.58 3.41 10.93
C LEU A 97 -21.96 2.93 10.44
N ALA A 98 -23.04 3.66 10.75
CA ALA A 98 -24.38 3.29 10.31
C ALA A 98 -24.52 3.33 8.78
N ALA A 99 -23.93 4.34 8.11
CA ALA A 99 -23.94 4.43 6.65
C ALA A 99 -23.21 3.25 5.99
N PHE A 100 -22.07 2.86 6.53
CA PHE A 100 -21.32 1.71 6.04
C PHE A 100 -22.07 0.40 6.29
N ALA A 101 -22.56 0.20 7.53
CA ALA A 101 -23.33 -0.96 7.94
C ALA A 101 -24.60 -1.16 7.08
N ALA A 102 -25.23 -0.09 6.61
CA ALA A 102 -26.41 -0.15 5.74
C ALA A 102 -26.10 -0.58 4.29
N THR A 103 -24.86 -0.47 3.86
CA THR A 103 -24.43 -0.72 2.46
C THR A 103 -23.53 -1.95 2.31
N HIS A 104 -23.06 -2.51 3.42
CA HIS A 104 -22.17 -3.67 3.44
C HIS A 104 -22.75 -4.78 4.30
N ASP A 105 -22.93 -5.96 3.69
CA ASP A 105 -23.40 -7.17 4.36
C ASP A 105 -22.22 -8.02 4.85
N ARG A 106 -21.37 -7.41 5.69
CA ARG A 106 -20.24 -8.10 6.32
C ARG A 106 -20.64 -8.59 7.71
N PRO A 107 -20.10 -9.75 8.18
CA PRO A 107 -20.39 -10.27 9.51
C PRO A 107 -19.93 -9.34 10.64
N TRP A 108 -18.89 -8.54 10.39
CA TRP A 108 -18.36 -7.51 11.28
C TRP A 108 -18.42 -6.15 10.59
N VAL A 109 -18.70 -5.10 11.37
CA VAL A 109 -18.54 -3.71 10.93
C VAL A 109 -17.25 -3.16 11.52
N GLU A 110 -16.32 -2.81 10.65
CA GLU A 110 -14.99 -2.35 11.04
C GLU A 110 -14.82 -0.85 10.74
N GLY A 111 -14.03 -0.14 11.55
CA GLY A 111 -13.65 1.25 11.32
C GLY A 111 -12.22 1.51 11.77
N GLY A 112 -11.60 2.57 11.25
CA GLY A 112 -10.21 2.89 11.53
C GLY A 112 -9.94 4.38 11.57
N MET A 113 -8.74 4.74 12.02
CA MET A 113 -8.17 6.09 11.95
C MET A 113 -8.82 7.15 12.83
N TYR A 114 -9.71 6.79 13.77
CA TYR A 114 -10.20 7.80 14.71
C TYR A 114 -9.05 8.33 15.59
N TYR A 115 -9.09 9.62 15.93
CA TYR A 115 -8.03 10.24 16.71
C TYR A 115 -8.26 10.09 18.22
N SER A 116 -7.38 9.35 18.90
CA SER A 116 -7.46 9.04 20.33
C SER A 116 -7.41 10.28 21.24
N GLY A 117 -6.78 11.36 20.77
CA GLY A 117 -6.75 12.64 21.49
C GLY A 117 -8.10 13.38 21.55
N VAL A 118 -9.08 12.98 20.73
CA VAL A 118 -10.43 13.56 20.69
C VAL A 118 -11.49 12.55 21.13
N LEU A 119 -11.34 11.28 20.73
CA LEU A 119 -12.26 10.19 21.05
C LEU A 119 -11.52 9.16 21.91
N GLY A 120 -11.90 9.01 23.18
CA GLY A 120 -11.25 8.11 24.14
C GLY A 120 -12.23 7.64 25.22
N ASP A 121 -11.71 7.11 26.32
CA ASP A 121 -12.46 6.36 27.36
C ASP A 121 -13.69 7.10 27.91
N HIS A 122 -13.65 8.43 27.88
CA HIS A 122 -14.67 9.31 28.44
C HIS A 122 -15.86 9.55 27.49
N ASN A 123 -15.71 9.34 26.18
CA ASN A 123 -16.74 9.65 25.20
C ASN A 123 -16.95 8.56 24.13
N LEU A 124 -16.11 7.53 24.09
CA LEU A 124 -16.21 6.42 23.17
C LEU A 124 -16.37 5.11 23.96
N THR A 125 -17.58 4.54 23.92
CA THR A 125 -17.94 3.28 24.58
C THR A 125 -18.70 2.38 23.63
N ARG A 126 -18.90 1.12 24.02
CA ARG A 126 -19.68 0.14 23.27
C ARG A 126 -21.09 0.64 22.96
N GLU A 127 -21.70 1.45 23.83
CA GLU A 127 -23.03 2.01 23.62
C GLU A 127 -23.04 3.02 22.46
N VAL A 128 -21.93 3.74 22.22
CA VAL A 128 -21.77 4.59 21.04
C VAL A 128 -21.87 3.76 19.77
N LEU A 129 -21.16 2.62 19.73
CA LEU A 129 -21.15 1.73 18.57
C LEU A 129 -22.47 0.93 18.46
N ASP A 130 -23.07 0.52 19.57
CA ASP A 130 -24.35 -0.20 19.60
C ASP A 130 -25.47 0.62 18.95
N ALA A 131 -25.47 1.94 19.15
CA ALA A 131 -26.46 2.84 18.54
C ALA A 131 -26.33 2.91 17.00
N ALA A 132 -25.14 2.67 16.45
CA ALA A 132 -24.90 2.67 15.01
C ALA A 132 -25.02 1.28 14.37
N VAL A 133 -24.59 0.25 15.09
CA VAL A 133 -24.53 -1.14 14.64
C VAL A 133 -25.08 -2.06 15.75
N PRO A 134 -26.40 -2.17 15.90
CA PRO A 134 -27.02 -2.93 17.00
C PRO A 134 -27.07 -4.45 16.74
N ASP A 135 -26.96 -4.86 15.48
CA ASP A 135 -27.25 -6.23 15.02
C ASP A 135 -25.99 -7.07 14.80
N ARG A 136 -24.82 -6.45 14.65
CA ARG A 136 -23.56 -7.10 14.30
C ARG A 136 -22.42 -6.71 15.25
N PRO A 137 -21.41 -7.57 15.44
CA PRO A 137 -20.15 -7.17 16.03
C PRO A 137 -19.54 -5.95 15.32
N CYS A 138 -19.07 -4.98 16.08
CA CYS A 138 -18.38 -3.80 15.56
C CYS A 138 -17.06 -3.59 16.29
N PHE A 139 -16.00 -3.26 15.53
CA PHE A 139 -14.67 -2.93 16.02
C PHE A 139 -14.17 -1.68 15.31
N ILE A 140 -13.64 -0.71 16.05
CA ILE A 140 -12.95 0.45 15.49
C ILE A 140 -11.56 0.60 16.09
N MET A 141 -10.58 0.98 15.27
CA MET A 141 -9.18 1.16 15.67
C MET A 141 -8.76 2.63 15.54
N ALA A 142 -7.99 3.11 16.52
CA ALA A 142 -7.45 4.46 16.51
C ALA A 142 -6.32 4.60 15.48
N SER A 143 -6.04 5.85 15.08
CA SER A 143 -4.95 6.18 14.14
C SER A 143 -3.55 5.81 14.64
N ASP A 144 -3.37 5.68 15.96
CA ASP A 144 -2.10 5.27 16.56
C ASP A 144 -1.90 3.75 16.54
N GLY A 145 -2.93 2.95 16.26
CA GLY A 145 -2.86 1.49 16.32
C GLY A 145 -2.75 0.90 17.73
N HIS A 146 -2.81 1.73 18.78
CA HIS A 146 -2.68 1.32 20.18
C HIS A 146 -4.03 1.31 20.92
N ASN A 147 -5.07 1.91 20.35
CA ASN A 147 -6.39 2.00 20.96
C ASN A 147 -7.48 1.44 20.03
N GLY A 148 -8.54 0.89 20.60
CA GLY A 148 -9.71 0.47 19.84
C GLY A 148 -10.97 0.40 20.69
N CYS A 149 -12.12 0.29 20.04
CA CYS A 149 -13.41 0.14 20.73
C CYS A 149 -14.26 -0.94 20.05
N ILE A 150 -14.93 -1.75 20.86
CA ILE A 150 -15.89 -2.77 20.39
C ILE A 150 -17.27 -2.57 20.99
N ASN A 151 -18.31 -2.96 20.23
CA ASN A 151 -19.69 -2.88 20.68
C ASN A 151 -20.12 -4.07 21.56
N SER A 152 -21.33 -4.03 22.12
CA SER A 152 -21.83 -5.08 23.02
C SER A 152 -21.92 -6.45 22.33
N ARG A 153 -22.24 -6.48 21.04
CA ARG A 153 -22.30 -7.72 20.26
C ARG A 153 -20.92 -8.35 20.09
N ALA A 154 -19.90 -7.54 19.80
CA ALA A 154 -18.52 -8.00 19.71
C ALA A 154 -18.03 -8.53 21.08
N CYS A 155 -18.31 -7.84 22.18
CA CYS A 155 -18.01 -8.38 23.52
C CYS A 155 -18.64 -9.76 23.74
N ALA A 156 -19.92 -9.92 23.38
CA ALA A 156 -20.62 -11.20 23.55
C ALA A 156 -20.04 -12.33 22.69
N VAL A 157 -19.72 -12.06 21.42
CA VAL A 157 -19.15 -13.06 20.50
C VAL A 157 -17.74 -13.47 20.92
N LEU A 158 -16.96 -12.53 21.47
CA LEU A 158 -15.59 -12.77 21.91
C LEU A 158 -15.50 -13.34 23.34
N GLY A 159 -16.61 -13.34 24.08
CA GLY A 159 -16.64 -13.73 25.49
C GLY A 159 -15.96 -12.73 26.43
N LEU A 160 -15.92 -11.44 26.07
CA LEU A 160 -15.37 -10.39 26.92
C LEU A 160 -16.39 -9.98 27.98
N ASP A 161 -16.05 -10.21 29.25
CA ASP A 161 -16.89 -9.91 30.40
C ASP A 161 -16.11 -9.31 31.59
N ALA A 162 -16.78 -9.17 32.74
CA ALA A 162 -16.19 -8.62 33.96
C ALA A 162 -15.09 -9.51 34.57
N ALA A 163 -15.10 -10.82 34.27
CA ALA A 163 -14.13 -11.80 34.80
C ALA A 163 -12.93 -12.00 33.87
N THR A 164 -13.03 -11.56 32.61
CA THR A 164 -11.94 -11.66 31.63
C THR A 164 -10.72 -10.88 32.12
N PRO A 165 -9.55 -11.52 32.33
CA PRO A 165 -8.35 -10.82 32.79
C PRO A 165 -7.76 -9.95 31.68
N ASP A 166 -7.10 -8.87 32.07
CA ASP A 166 -6.36 -8.03 31.14
C ASP A 166 -5.15 -8.80 30.54
N PRO A 167 -4.84 -8.61 29.24
CA PRO A 167 -3.67 -9.22 28.62
C PRO A 167 -2.37 -8.57 29.12
N GLN A 168 -1.24 -9.26 28.95
CA GLN A 168 0.07 -8.65 29.23
C GLN A 168 0.23 -7.38 28.41
N ASN A 169 0.66 -6.27 29.04
CA ASN A 169 0.83 -4.97 28.38
C ASN A 169 -0.42 -4.51 27.61
N GLY A 170 -1.59 -4.63 28.23
CA GLY A 170 -2.85 -4.08 27.74
C GLY A 170 -3.93 -4.18 28.80
N HIS A 171 -5.04 -3.47 28.61
CA HIS A 171 -6.17 -3.54 29.53
C HIS A 171 -7.50 -3.25 28.85
N PHE A 172 -8.56 -3.84 29.39
CA PHE A 172 -9.94 -3.52 29.01
C PHE A 172 -10.45 -2.42 29.94
N VAL A 173 -10.91 -1.29 29.39
CA VAL A 173 -11.50 -0.23 30.22
C VAL A 173 -12.80 -0.74 30.82
N ARG A 174 -12.99 -0.57 32.13
CA ARG A 174 -14.15 -1.03 32.87
C ARG A 174 -14.89 0.13 33.52
N GLY A 175 -16.22 0.03 33.50
CA GLY A 175 -17.08 0.93 34.25
C GLY A 175 -17.05 0.65 35.75
N ALA A 176 -17.78 1.47 36.51
CA ALA A 176 -17.87 1.34 37.97
C ALA A 176 -18.45 -0.01 38.44
N ASP A 177 -19.20 -0.71 37.59
CA ASP A 177 -19.77 -2.03 37.85
C ASP A 177 -18.83 -3.19 37.43
N GLY A 178 -17.60 -2.89 37.01
CA GLY A 178 -16.61 -3.85 36.53
C GLY A 178 -16.87 -4.38 35.12
N ARG A 179 -17.97 -3.98 34.46
CA ARG A 179 -18.25 -4.39 33.08
C ARG A 179 -17.33 -3.65 32.11
N PRO A 180 -16.80 -4.34 31.08
CA PRO A 180 -16.07 -3.69 30.00
C PRO A 180 -16.92 -2.60 29.34
N THR A 181 -16.35 -1.40 29.16
CA THR A 181 -16.98 -0.31 28.41
C THR A 181 -16.86 -0.53 26.90
N GLY A 182 -16.05 -1.49 26.46
CA GLY A 182 -15.74 -1.75 25.05
C GLY A 182 -14.44 -1.10 24.58
N MET A 183 -13.88 -0.15 25.32
CA MET A 183 -12.58 0.46 25.01
C MET A 183 -11.43 -0.50 25.35
N LEU A 184 -10.41 -0.52 24.47
CA LEU A 184 -9.27 -1.43 24.46
C LEU A 184 -7.98 -0.63 24.36
N HIS A 185 -6.99 -0.98 25.17
CA HIS A 185 -5.65 -0.41 25.08
C HIS A 185 -4.58 -1.48 24.86
N GLU A 186 -3.62 -1.14 24.00
CA GLU A 186 -2.42 -1.92 23.71
C GLU A 186 -2.77 -3.36 23.32
N ARG A 187 -2.27 -4.36 24.04
CA ARG A 187 -2.51 -5.78 23.73
C ARG A 187 -3.96 -6.23 23.91
N ALA A 188 -4.85 -5.41 24.47
CA ALA A 188 -6.29 -5.67 24.41
C ALA A 188 -6.84 -5.53 22.98
N VAL A 189 -6.24 -4.65 22.15
CA VAL A 189 -6.56 -4.56 20.72
C VAL A 189 -6.15 -5.86 20.03
N THR A 190 -4.93 -6.33 20.26
CA THR A 190 -4.44 -7.61 19.70
C THR A 190 -5.29 -8.79 20.16
N TRP A 191 -5.70 -8.82 21.43
CA TRP A 191 -6.58 -9.86 21.95
C TRP A 191 -7.89 -9.95 21.17
N VAL A 192 -8.47 -8.82 20.78
CA VAL A 192 -9.68 -8.76 19.95
C VAL A 192 -9.38 -9.18 18.52
N THR A 193 -8.38 -8.58 17.86
CA THR A 193 -8.12 -8.81 16.44
C THR A 193 -7.70 -10.24 16.14
N GLU A 194 -6.98 -10.92 17.04
CA GLU A 194 -6.64 -12.36 16.91
C GLU A 194 -7.87 -13.28 16.97
N ARG A 195 -9.00 -12.80 17.47
CA ARG A 195 -10.26 -13.55 17.59
C ARG A 195 -11.31 -13.12 16.58
N MET A 196 -11.02 -12.10 15.77
CA MET A 196 -11.85 -11.73 14.63
C MET A 196 -11.68 -12.72 13.48
N PRO A 197 -12.65 -12.82 12.56
CA PRO A 197 -12.47 -13.61 11.35
C PRO A 197 -11.19 -13.21 10.60
N PRO A 198 -10.37 -14.17 10.15
CA PRO A 198 -9.17 -13.84 9.41
C PRO A 198 -9.53 -13.20 8.07
N VAL A 199 -8.73 -12.21 7.66
CA VAL A 199 -8.83 -11.60 6.33
C VAL A 199 -8.50 -12.64 5.27
N THR A 200 -9.38 -12.79 4.28
CA THR A 200 -9.24 -13.78 3.22
C THR A 200 -8.57 -13.18 1.97
N ASP A 201 -8.08 -14.03 1.06
CA ASP A 201 -7.62 -13.58 -0.26
C ASP A 201 -8.71 -12.82 -1.04
N ALA A 202 -9.99 -13.14 -0.82
CA ALA A 202 -11.11 -12.44 -1.44
C ALA A 202 -11.27 -11.01 -0.88
N ASP A 203 -11.05 -10.81 0.42
CA ASP A 203 -11.04 -9.47 1.02
C ASP A 203 -9.87 -8.63 0.45
N TYR A 204 -8.70 -9.23 0.25
CA TYR A 204 -7.58 -8.55 -0.42
C TYR A 204 -7.87 -8.24 -1.89
N ALA A 205 -8.55 -9.14 -2.60
CA ALA A 205 -8.97 -8.90 -3.98
C ALA A 205 -9.94 -7.72 -4.09
N GLU A 206 -10.91 -7.62 -3.16
CA GLU A 206 -11.80 -6.45 -3.07
C GLU A 206 -11.01 -5.19 -2.71
N GLY A 207 -10.04 -5.30 -1.82
CA GLY A 207 -9.08 -4.24 -1.51
C GLY A 207 -8.36 -3.69 -2.75
N VAL A 208 -7.89 -4.57 -3.63
CA VAL A 208 -7.27 -4.15 -4.90
C VAL A 208 -8.28 -3.44 -5.80
N ARG A 209 -9.52 -3.94 -5.89
CA ARG A 209 -10.59 -3.30 -6.69
C ARG A 209 -10.90 -1.89 -6.18
N PHE A 210 -10.98 -1.73 -4.85
CA PHE A 210 -11.12 -0.43 -4.22
C PHE A 210 -9.93 0.49 -4.55
N ALA A 211 -8.70 0.03 -4.29
CA ALA A 211 -7.49 0.81 -4.48
C ALA A 211 -7.30 1.25 -5.94
N GLN A 212 -7.53 0.36 -6.90
CA GLN A 212 -7.42 0.72 -8.32
C GLN A 212 -8.51 1.69 -8.77
N ALA A 213 -9.74 1.58 -8.24
CA ALA A 213 -10.80 2.52 -8.55
C ALA A 213 -10.49 3.91 -8.01
N HIS A 214 -9.91 3.97 -6.80
CA HIS A 214 -9.40 5.20 -6.21
C HIS A 214 -8.26 5.80 -7.06
N ALA A 215 -7.25 5.01 -7.39
CA ALA A 215 -6.13 5.41 -8.24
C ALA A 215 -6.59 5.98 -9.60
N ASN A 216 -7.51 5.27 -10.29
CA ASN A 216 -8.07 5.71 -11.57
C ASN A 216 -8.73 7.09 -11.50
N ARG A 217 -9.46 7.39 -10.40
CA ARG A 217 -10.11 8.70 -10.20
C ARG A 217 -9.10 9.85 -10.09
N HIS A 218 -7.88 9.54 -9.65
CA HIS A 218 -6.77 10.50 -9.58
C HIS A 218 -5.85 10.47 -10.83
N GLY A 219 -6.25 9.73 -11.88
CA GLY A 219 -5.48 9.62 -13.12
C GLY A 219 -4.23 8.74 -13.00
N ILE A 220 -4.11 7.95 -11.93
CA ILE A 220 -3.02 6.99 -11.74
C ILE A 220 -3.35 5.71 -12.53
N THR A 221 -2.47 5.34 -13.46
CA THR A 221 -2.65 4.18 -14.37
C THR A 221 -1.60 3.09 -14.17
N GLY A 222 -0.58 3.36 -13.35
CA GLY A 222 0.47 2.42 -13.00
C GLY A 222 0.90 2.61 -11.55
N VAL A 223 1.24 1.51 -10.90
CA VAL A 223 1.61 1.49 -9.48
C VAL A 223 2.79 0.56 -9.25
N LEU A 224 3.63 0.88 -8.27
CA LEU A 224 4.61 -0.03 -7.71
C LEU A 224 4.18 -0.48 -6.31
N ASP A 225 3.67 -1.71 -6.21
CA ASP A 225 3.39 -2.34 -4.92
C ASP A 225 4.71 -2.67 -4.21
N ALA A 226 4.98 -1.93 -3.15
CA ALA A 226 6.31 -1.70 -2.64
C ALA A 226 6.83 -2.80 -1.70
N SER A 227 6.02 -3.82 -1.40
CA SER A 227 6.45 -4.99 -0.63
C SER A 227 5.45 -6.14 -0.81
N VAL A 228 5.74 -7.06 -1.73
CA VAL A 228 4.90 -8.24 -1.99
C VAL A 228 5.54 -9.54 -1.48
N GLU A 229 4.66 -10.44 -1.06
CA GLU A 229 4.95 -11.80 -0.63
C GLU A 229 4.06 -12.80 -1.40
N GLU A 230 4.10 -14.08 -1.03
CA GLU A 230 3.34 -15.16 -1.69
C GLU A 230 1.84 -14.91 -1.72
N ARG A 231 1.27 -14.36 -0.62
CA ARG A 231 -0.13 -13.96 -0.56
C ARG A 231 -0.45 -12.94 -1.66
N HIS A 232 0.32 -11.85 -1.74
CA HIS A 232 0.07 -10.81 -2.73
C HIS A 232 0.17 -11.36 -4.15
N ALA A 233 1.19 -12.17 -4.43
CA ALA A 233 1.36 -12.82 -5.72
C ALA A 233 0.15 -13.68 -6.09
N ARG A 234 -0.38 -14.47 -5.15
CA ARG A 234 -1.57 -15.30 -5.35
C ARG A 234 -2.81 -14.47 -5.67
N VAL A 235 -3.09 -13.41 -4.91
CA VAL A 235 -4.23 -12.51 -5.15
C VAL A 235 -4.13 -11.80 -6.50
N TYR A 236 -2.95 -11.24 -6.84
CA TYR A 236 -2.77 -10.58 -8.12
C TYR A 236 -2.90 -11.54 -9.30
N ARG A 237 -2.41 -12.77 -9.18
CA ARG A 237 -2.57 -13.80 -10.21
C ARG A 237 -4.03 -14.15 -10.45
N ALA A 238 -4.83 -14.25 -9.39
CA ALA A 238 -6.28 -14.46 -9.50
C ALA A 238 -6.94 -13.29 -10.25
N LEU A 239 -6.64 -12.06 -9.87
CA LEU A 239 -7.16 -10.86 -10.54
C LEU A 239 -6.72 -10.75 -12.01
N VAL A 240 -5.50 -11.17 -12.34
CA VAL A 240 -5.07 -11.25 -13.75
C VAL A 240 -5.88 -12.30 -14.52
N ALA A 241 -6.12 -13.47 -13.94
CA ALA A 241 -6.89 -14.53 -14.58
C ALA A 241 -8.36 -14.12 -14.83
N GLU A 242 -8.88 -13.22 -14.00
CA GLU A 242 -10.21 -12.62 -14.13
C GLU A 242 -10.26 -11.37 -15.03
N ASP A 243 -9.13 -10.92 -15.58
CA ASP A 243 -8.99 -9.64 -16.31
C ASP A 243 -9.50 -8.42 -15.48
N ALA A 244 -9.25 -8.47 -14.17
CA ALA A 244 -9.81 -7.55 -13.19
C ALA A 244 -8.95 -6.31 -12.88
N LEU A 245 -7.70 -6.29 -13.33
CA LEU A 245 -6.77 -5.19 -13.04
C LEU A 245 -6.98 -4.01 -13.99
N THR A 246 -7.30 -2.84 -13.44
CA THR A 246 -7.44 -1.59 -14.23
C THR A 246 -6.21 -0.70 -14.17
N VAL A 247 -5.31 -0.94 -13.22
CA VAL A 247 -4.00 -0.29 -13.12
C VAL A 247 -2.90 -1.30 -13.40
N ARG A 248 -1.81 -0.86 -14.03
CA ARG A 248 -0.64 -1.73 -14.21
C ARG A 248 0.15 -1.83 -12.91
N VAL A 249 0.21 -3.02 -12.35
CA VAL A 249 0.92 -3.30 -11.10
C VAL A 249 2.31 -3.82 -11.42
N LEU A 250 3.33 -3.03 -11.07
CA LEU A 250 4.65 -3.55 -10.84
C LEU A 250 4.81 -3.81 -9.35
N ALA A 251 5.66 -4.76 -8.97
CA ALA A 251 5.80 -5.15 -7.58
C ALA A 251 7.24 -5.52 -7.20
N THR A 252 7.57 -5.27 -5.93
CA THR A 252 8.87 -5.52 -5.34
C THR A 252 8.76 -6.60 -4.25
N ALA A 253 9.43 -7.73 -4.43
CA ALA A 253 9.31 -8.86 -3.53
C ALA A 253 10.17 -8.68 -2.28
N ARG A 254 9.57 -8.82 -1.10
CA ARG A 254 10.23 -8.61 0.19
C ARG A 254 11.36 -9.61 0.44
N VAL A 255 12.48 -9.10 0.95
CA VAL A 255 13.60 -9.87 1.51
C VAL A 255 13.76 -9.50 2.97
N ASP A 256 13.86 -10.51 3.84
CA ASP A 256 13.97 -10.33 5.29
C ASP A 256 15.40 -10.54 5.78
N ALA A 257 15.77 -9.83 6.85
CA ALA A 257 17.11 -9.90 7.44
C ALA A 257 17.44 -11.27 8.05
N SER A 258 16.43 -12.08 8.36
CA SER A 258 16.60 -13.44 8.86
C SER A 258 16.98 -14.46 7.78
N GLU A 259 16.83 -14.11 6.50
CA GLU A 259 17.12 -15.02 5.39
C GLU A 259 18.60 -15.08 5.04
N THR A 260 19.04 -16.25 4.59
CA THR A 260 20.33 -16.38 3.91
C THR A 260 20.24 -15.79 2.50
N VAL A 261 21.38 -15.38 1.93
CA VAL A 261 21.44 -14.86 0.55
C VAL A 261 20.85 -15.86 -0.46
N GLU A 262 21.23 -17.14 -0.35
CA GLU A 262 20.75 -18.20 -1.23
C GLU A 262 19.23 -18.42 -1.07
N GLY A 263 18.73 -18.47 0.16
CA GLY A 263 17.31 -18.68 0.45
C GLY A 263 16.43 -17.54 -0.08
N ALA A 264 16.81 -16.29 0.22
CA ALA A 264 16.11 -15.11 -0.26
C ALA A 264 16.11 -15.05 -1.80
N LEU A 265 17.27 -15.27 -2.43
CA LEU A 265 17.38 -15.22 -3.89
C LEU A 265 16.55 -16.31 -4.56
N ALA A 266 16.56 -17.54 -4.04
CA ALA A 266 15.77 -18.64 -4.59
C ALA A 266 14.26 -18.35 -4.50
N ARG A 267 13.77 -17.95 -3.32
CA ARG A 267 12.35 -17.63 -3.09
C ARG A 267 11.88 -16.47 -3.97
N VAL A 268 12.60 -15.36 -3.97
CA VAL A 268 12.24 -14.17 -4.75
C VAL A 268 12.36 -14.42 -6.26
N SER A 269 13.32 -15.23 -6.71
CA SER A 269 13.44 -15.65 -8.11
C SER A 269 12.27 -16.52 -8.57
N ALA A 270 11.80 -17.45 -7.72
CA ALA A 270 10.62 -18.25 -8.01
C ALA A 270 9.37 -17.35 -8.14
N LEU A 271 9.14 -16.45 -7.17
CA LEU A 271 8.03 -15.49 -7.23
C LEU A 271 8.07 -14.62 -8.51
N ARG A 272 9.25 -14.10 -8.87
CA ARG A 272 9.42 -13.33 -10.11
C ARG A 272 9.08 -14.14 -11.34
N ALA A 273 9.54 -15.40 -11.42
CA ALA A 273 9.31 -16.27 -12.58
C ALA A 273 7.81 -16.57 -12.78
N GLU A 274 7.06 -16.73 -11.70
CA GLU A 274 5.62 -17.00 -11.74
C GLU A 274 4.76 -15.77 -12.06
N CYS A 275 5.31 -14.55 -11.90
CA CYS A 275 4.57 -13.30 -11.98
C CYS A 275 5.08 -12.39 -13.11
N GLN A 276 4.85 -12.76 -14.37
CA GLN A 276 5.24 -12.00 -15.57
C GLN A 276 4.05 -11.74 -16.53
N PHE A 277 2.99 -11.10 -16.03
CA PHE A 277 1.78 -10.79 -16.80
C PHE A 277 1.83 -9.37 -17.40
N PRO A 278 0.99 -9.03 -18.39
CA PRO A 278 0.94 -7.68 -18.96
C PRO A 278 0.52 -6.58 -17.96
N MET A 279 -0.37 -6.91 -17.02
CA MET A 279 -0.92 -5.99 -16.01
C MET A 279 -0.35 -6.20 -14.61
N PHE A 280 0.40 -7.27 -14.37
CA PHE A 280 1.07 -7.54 -13.10
C PHE A 280 2.45 -8.18 -13.31
N ARG A 281 3.49 -7.57 -12.73
CA ARG A 281 4.84 -8.15 -12.72
C ARG A 281 5.57 -7.92 -11.42
N ILE A 282 6.23 -8.96 -10.93
CA ILE A 282 7.29 -8.80 -9.91
C ILE A 282 8.59 -8.57 -10.67
N HIS A 283 9.38 -7.56 -10.28
CA HIS A 283 10.67 -7.28 -10.95
C HIS A 283 11.81 -6.86 -10.02
N SER A 284 11.49 -6.37 -8.82
CA SER A 284 12.49 -5.90 -7.85
C SER A 284 12.52 -6.77 -6.60
N ALA A 285 13.61 -6.67 -5.86
CA ALA A 285 13.70 -7.12 -4.48
C ALA A 285 13.61 -5.92 -3.53
N LYS A 286 12.79 -6.03 -2.48
CA LYS A 286 12.54 -5.00 -1.48
C LYS A 286 13.28 -5.30 -0.18
N PHE A 287 14.01 -4.31 0.32
CA PHE A 287 14.72 -4.35 1.59
C PHE A 287 14.24 -3.22 2.49
N PHE A 288 14.19 -3.47 3.80
CA PHE A 288 13.99 -2.46 4.83
C PHE A 288 15.27 -2.35 5.65
N LEU A 289 16.00 -1.25 5.51
CA LEU A 289 17.26 -1.09 6.26
C LEU A 289 17.05 -0.49 7.65
N ASP A 290 15.93 0.20 7.86
CA ASP A 290 15.56 0.83 9.12
C ASP A 290 14.03 0.99 9.26
N GLY A 291 13.60 1.60 10.37
CA GLY A 291 12.21 1.96 10.63
C GLY A 291 11.92 3.42 10.26
N VAL A 292 11.29 4.16 11.17
CA VAL A 292 10.83 5.55 10.98
C VAL A 292 11.39 6.47 12.07
N LEU A 293 11.45 7.78 11.79
CA LEU A 293 12.00 8.78 12.72
C LEU A 293 11.11 8.95 13.96
N GLU A 294 9.79 8.95 13.77
CA GLU A 294 8.79 9.24 14.80
C GLU A 294 8.88 8.26 15.98
N ASN A 295 9.27 7.02 15.70
CA ASN A 295 9.43 5.95 16.68
C ASN A 295 10.89 5.71 17.10
N ARG A 296 11.82 6.58 16.67
CA ARG A 296 13.27 6.43 16.85
C ARG A 296 13.80 5.06 16.37
N THR A 297 13.27 4.59 15.24
CA THR A 297 13.67 3.32 14.61
C THR A 297 14.39 3.52 13.27
N ALA A 298 14.47 4.75 12.76
CA ALA A 298 15.34 5.10 11.65
C ALA A 298 16.82 5.07 12.10
N ALA A 299 17.70 4.54 11.25
CA ALA A 299 19.10 4.38 11.58
C ALA A 299 19.86 5.66 11.19
N MET A 300 20.38 6.37 12.19
CA MET A 300 21.07 7.65 11.99
C MET A 300 22.59 7.51 12.16
N ILE A 301 23.37 8.45 11.58
CA ILE A 301 24.82 8.54 11.79
C ILE A 301 25.12 9.14 13.15
N GLU A 302 24.49 10.27 13.47
CA GLU A 302 24.55 10.94 14.77
C GLU A 302 23.31 10.63 15.59
N ASP A 303 23.45 10.60 16.92
CA ASP A 303 22.35 10.26 17.83
C ASP A 303 21.15 11.21 17.68
N TYR A 304 19.94 10.69 17.92
CA TYR A 304 18.72 11.50 17.98
C TYR A 304 18.87 12.67 18.97
N SER A 305 18.57 13.88 18.52
CA SER A 305 18.77 15.10 19.32
C SER A 305 17.82 15.25 20.53
N ASP A 306 16.73 14.48 20.58
CA ASP A 306 15.65 14.62 21.55
C ASP A 306 15.63 13.51 22.63
N GLU A 307 16.59 12.60 22.63
CA GLU A 307 16.72 11.55 23.66
C GLU A 307 18.19 11.13 23.87
N ALA A 308 18.59 10.90 25.12
CA ALA A 308 19.91 10.35 25.43
C ALA A 308 19.86 8.81 25.37
N GLY A 309 20.53 8.18 24.41
CA GLY A 309 20.53 6.72 24.33
C GLY A 309 20.91 6.08 22.99
N GLY A 310 21.04 6.86 21.93
CA GLY A 310 21.64 6.41 20.67
C GLY A 310 20.66 6.16 19.53
N ASN A 311 21.20 5.62 18.43
CA ASN A 311 20.47 5.32 17.21
C ASN A 311 20.00 3.88 17.11
N ALA A 312 18.87 3.68 16.41
CA ALA A 312 18.46 2.35 16.00
C ALA A 312 19.54 1.74 15.08
N PRO A 313 19.88 0.45 15.26
CA PRO A 313 20.79 -0.22 14.35
C PRO A 313 20.12 -0.44 12.98
N LEU A 314 20.95 -0.62 11.96
CA LEU A 314 20.47 -1.15 10.69
C LEU A 314 19.85 -2.54 10.90
N MET A 315 18.74 -2.81 10.23
CA MET A 315 18.07 -4.11 10.25
C MET A 315 18.93 -5.22 9.62
N PHE A 316 19.79 -4.84 8.67
CA PHE A 316 20.78 -5.72 8.04
C PHE A 316 22.18 -5.21 8.36
N ASN A 317 23.11 -6.09 8.72
CA ASN A 317 24.50 -5.66 8.86
C ASN A 317 25.12 -5.33 7.48
N PRO A 318 26.15 -4.45 7.40
CA PRO A 318 26.71 -4.01 6.12
C PRO A 318 27.24 -5.13 5.22
N GLN A 319 27.80 -6.21 5.80
CA GLN A 319 28.28 -7.35 5.02
C GLN A 319 27.12 -8.09 4.35
N GLN A 320 26.00 -8.26 5.07
CA GLN A 320 24.78 -8.87 4.55
C GLN A 320 24.16 -8.02 3.45
N ILE A 321 24.11 -6.69 3.62
CA ILE A 321 23.63 -5.75 2.58
C ILE A 321 24.45 -5.93 1.30
N ASN A 322 25.79 -5.88 1.40
CA ASN A 322 26.67 -6.03 0.24
C ASN A 322 26.46 -7.37 -0.47
N ALA A 323 26.34 -8.47 0.29
CA ALA A 323 26.16 -9.81 -0.27
C ALA A 323 24.79 -9.97 -0.95
N LEU A 324 23.71 -9.52 -0.32
CA LEU A 324 22.36 -9.56 -0.88
C LEU A 324 22.27 -8.69 -2.13
N PHE A 325 22.71 -7.44 -2.07
CA PHE A 325 22.61 -6.52 -3.21
C PHE A 325 23.42 -7.01 -4.40
N THR A 326 24.62 -7.53 -4.17
CA THR A 326 25.44 -8.13 -5.23
C THR A 326 24.74 -9.33 -5.87
N ALA A 327 24.12 -10.22 -5.07
CA ALA A 327 23.43 -11.40 -5.58
C ALA A 327 22.17 -11.03 -6.38
N PHE A 328 21.35 -10.12 -5.87
CA PHE A 328 20.11 -9.68 -6.52
C PHE A 328 20.40 -8.87 -7.80
N ASP A 329 21.41 -8.01 -7.79
CA ASP A 329 21.85 -7.28 -8.97
C ASP A 329 22.38 -8.23 -10.06
N ALA A 330 23.16 -9.25 -9.69
CA ALA A 330 23.65 -10.28 -10.63
C ALA A 330 22.48 -11.04 -11.28
N ALA A 331 21.42 -11.30 -10.51
CA ALA A 331 20.18 -11.92 -10.98
C ALA A 331 19.24 -10.94 -11.69
N ARG A 332 19.70 -9.70 -11.98
CA ARG A 332 18.98 -8.65 -12.69
C ARG A 332 17.67 -8.25 -12.01
N PHE A 333 17.64 -8.25 -10.69
CA PHE A 333 16.60 -7.58 -9.92
C PHE A 333 16.94 -6.11 -9.77
N GLN A 334 15.94 -5.24 -9.90
CA GLN A 334 16.11 -3.90 -9.36
C GLN A 334 16.10 -3.99 -7.83
N ILE A 335 16.93 -3.20 -7.17
CA ILE A 335 17.00 -3.14 -5.71
C ILE A 335 16.12 -1.97 -5.27
N HIS A 336 15.10 -2.26 -4.46
CA HIS A 336 14.22 -1.26 -3.86
C HIS A 336 14.47 -1.24 -2.35
N VAL A 337 14.80 -0.09 -1.80
CA VAL A 337 15.23 0.02 -0.41
C VAL A 337 14.38 1.01 0.34
N HIS A 338 13.74 0.61 1.43
CA HIS A 338 13.27 1.53 2.45
C HIS A 338 14.48 2.00 3.27
N ALA A 339 14.75 3.30 3.24
CA ALA A 339 15.77 3.95 4.05
C ALA A 339 15.30 5.36 4.41
N ILE A 340 15.12 5.61 5.71
CA ILE A 340 14.69 6.91 6.24
C ILE A 340 15.87 7.68 6.79
N GLY A 341 16.65 7.07 7.68
CA GLY A 341 17.80 7.68 8.31
C GLY A 341 19.03 7.72 7.41
N ASP A 342 19.91 8.70 7.65
CA ASP A 342 21.10 8.95 6.83
C ASP A 342 22.10 7.79 6.84
N LEU A 343 22.24 7.05 7.95
CA LEU A 343 23.04 5.83 8.01
C LEU A 343 22.44 4.72 7.13
N ALA A 344 21.11 4.58 7.10
CA ALA A 344 20.42 3.63 6.21
C ALA A 344 20.59 4.00 4.73
N VAL A 345 20.49 5.29 4.39
CA VAL A 345 20.73 5.77 3.02
C VAL A 345 22.17 5.49 2.59
N ARG A 346 23.16 5.79 3.45
CA ARG A 346 24.57 5.49 3.19
C ARG A 346 24.80 3.99 2.98
N ALA A 347 24.25 3.15 3.84
CA ALA A 347 24.36 1.69 3.73
C ALA A 347 23.74 1.16 2.42
N ALA A 348 22.59 1.72 1.99
CA ALA A 348 21.99 1.36 0.71
C ALA A 348 22.89 1.72 -0.48
N LEU A 349 23.46 2.93 -0.48
CA LEU A 349 24.37 3.40 -1.53
C LEU A 349 25.66 2.56 -1.57
N ASP A 350 26.24 2.26 -0.41
CA ASP A 350 27.43 1.40 -0.29
C ASP A 350 27.18 -0.01 -0.83
N GLY A 351 26.02 -0.59 -0.50
CA GLY A 351 25.58 -1.87 -1.04
C GLY A 351 25.45 -1.88 -2.56
N MET A 352 24.82 -0.85 -3.12
CA MET A 352 24.66 -0.70 -4.58
C MET A 352 26.02 -0.48 -5.27
N ALA A 353 26.92 0.28 -4.63
CA ALA A 353 28.28 0.46 -5.11
C ALA A 353 29.09 -0.85 -5.06
N ALA A 354 28.91 -1.67 -4.03
CA ALA A 354 29.52 -2.99 -3.93
C ALA A 354 29.06 -3.92 -5.06
N ALA A 355 27.76 -3.98 -5.33
CA ALA A 355 27.21 -4.76 -6.43
C ALA A 355 27.80 -4.32 -7.79
N ARG A 356 27.84 -3.01 -8.05
CA ARG A 356 28.40 -2.44 -9.30
C ARG A 356 29.89 -2.70 -9.50
N ARG A 357 30.67 -2.88 -8.44
CA ARG A 357 32.10 -3.24 -8.54
C ARG A 357 32.30 -4.69 -8.97
N VAL A 358 31.36 -5.57 -8.64
CA VAL A 358 31.45 -7.02 -8.89
C VAL A 358 30.76 -7.40 -10.20
N ASN A 359 29.59 -6.84 -10.47
CA ASN A 359 28.72 -7.27 -11.56
C ASN A 359 28.86 -6.42 -12.83
N ALA A 360 28.55 -7.03 -13.97
CA ALA A 360 28.53 -6.32 -15.25
C ALA A 360 27.41 -5.24 -15.27
N PRO A 361 27.72 -4.00 -15.73
CA PRO A 361 26.75 -2.92 -15.80
C PRO A 361 25.48 -3.30 -16.58
N TRP A 362 24.34 -2.82 -16.09
CA TRP A 362 23.04 -2.92 -16.73
C TRP A 362 22.14 -1.78 -16.24
N PRO A 363 21.02 -1.46 -16.93
CA PRO A 363 20.11 -0.41 -16.48
C PRO A 363 19.28 -0.88 -15.28
N GLY A 364 19.93 -1.08 -14.13
CA GLY A 364 19.36 -1.64 -12.92
C GLY A 364 18.34 -0.76 -12.20
N LEU A 365 18.32 0.55 -12.52
CA LEU A 365 17.35 1.56 -12.05
C LEU A 365 16.90 1.33 -10.59
N HIS A 366 17.87 1.12 -9.71
CA HIS A 366 17.59 0.87 -8.28
C HIS A 366 16.92 2.09 -7.65
N GLN A 367 16.10 1.85 -6.63
CA GLN A 367 15.31 2.87 -5.95
C GLN A 367 15.57 2.84 -4.45
N ILE A 368 15.84 4.01 -3.88
CA ILE A 368 15.79 4.23 -2.43
C ILE A 368 14.52 5.04 -2.18
N ALA A 369 13.67 4.55 -1.29
CA ALA A 369 12.42 5.16 -0.92
C ALA A 369 12.57 6.00 0.34
N HIS A 370 11.70 6.99 0.48
CA HIS A 370 11.68 7.99 1.56
C HIS A 370 12.83 8.99 1.46
N ILE A 371 14.07 8.57 1.76
CA ILE A 371 15.26 9.46 1.79
C ILE A 371 14.94 10.72 2.62
N GLN A 372 14.35 10.52 3.79
CA GLN A 372 13.90 11.63 4.64
C GLN A 372 15.10 12.39 5.23
N CYS A 373 16.15 11.65 5.59
CA CYS A 373 17.45 12.19 5.96
C CYS A 373 18.53 11.62 5.04
N ILE A 374 19.41 12.50 4.56
CA ILE A 374 20.58 12.14 3.77
C ILE A 374 21.75 12.99 4.23
N ASP A 375 22.85 12.33 4.57
CA ASP A 375 24.11 13.00 4.84
C ASP A 375 24.72 13.49 3.51
N PRO A 376 25.22 14.73 3.43
CA PRO A 376 25.75 15.28 2.18
C PRO A 376 27.08 14.66 1.73
N ALA A 377 27.79 13.92 2.59
CA ALA A 377 29.05 13.25 2.28
C ALA A 377 28.86 11.77 1.94
#